data_AF-G2NF80-F1
#
_entry.id   AF-G2NF80-F1
#
_cell.length_a   1.000
_cell.length_b   1.000
_cell.length_c   1.000
_cell.angle_alpha   90.00
_cell.angle_beta   90.00
_cell.angle_gamma   90.00
#
_symmetry.space_group_name_H-M   'P 1'
#
loop_
_entity.id
_entity.type
_entity.pdbx_description
1 polymer ?
#
loop_
_entity_poly.entity_id
_entity_poly.type
_entity_poly.pdbx_seq_one_letter_code
_entity_poly.pdbx_strand_id
1 'polypeptide(L)' 'MSTSVEADELERCILDLLHEGLDDAAIARRLGVGHRTVQRRVRGLMERWQVVGRVALGARAQEFGLLKRSDRAA' A
#
# COMPACT_ATOMS: atom_id res chain seq x y z
N MET A 1 -3.78 -23.06 3.63
CA MET A 1 -2.86 -22.14 2.92
C MET A 1 -2.84 -20.84 3.69
N SER A 2 -1.78 -20.58 4.45
CA SER A 2 -1.62 -19.31 5.17
C SER A 2 -1.20 -18.25 4.17
N THR A 3 -2.11 -17.35 3.79
CA THR A 3 -1.72 -16.17 3.03
C THR A 3 -0.89 -15.29 3.96
N SER A 4 0.42 -15.21 3.75
CA SER A 4 1.29 -14.37 4.60
C SER A 4 0.94 -12.90 4.40
N VAL A 5 0.38 -12.28 5.44
CA VAL A 5 -0.07 -10.88 5.51
C VAL A 5 1.11 -9.93 5.78
N GLU A 6 2.27 -10.22 5.22
CA GLU A 6 3.49 -9.47 5.53
C GLU A 6 3.70 -8.31 4.55
N ALA A 7 3.82 -7.12 5.12
CA ALA A 7 4.24 -5.90 4.46
C ALA A 7 5.38 -5.26 5.27
N ASP A 8 6.46 -4.90 4.57
CA ASP A 8 7.56 -4.15 5.16
C ASP A 8 7.16 -2.70 5.48
N GLU A 9 8.04 -1.94 6.13
CA GLU A 9 7.73 -0.58 6.56
C GLU A 9 7.43 0.36 5.38
N LEU A 10 8.17 0.23 4.27
CA LEU A 10 7.94 1.03 3.07
C LEU A 10 6.60 0.65 2.43
N GLU A 11 6.30 -0.64 2.35
CA GLU A 11 5.04 -1.16 1.84
C GLU A 11 3.85 -0.68 2.67
N ARG A 12 3.96 -0.65 4.00
CA ARG A 12 2.92 -0.06 4.87
C ARG A 12 2.70 1.41 4.59
N CYS A 13 3.77 2.20 4.49
CA CYS A 13 3.66 3.62 4.11
C CYS A 13 3.02 3.80 2.72
N ILE A 14 3.35 2.95 1.75
CA ILE A 14 2.69 2.96 0.44
C ILE A 14 1.20 2.66 0.58
N LEU A 15 0.81 1.64 1.36
CA LEU A 15 -0.58 1.26 1.56
C LEU A 15 -1.40 2.34 2.27
N ASP A 16 -0.83 3.01 3.28
CA ASP A 16 -1.44 4.15 3.95
C ASP A 16 -1.77 5.27 2.94
N LEU A 17 -0.78 5.64 2.12
CA LEU A 17 -0.95 6.72 1.14
C LEU A 17 -1.86 6.32 -0.03
N LEU A 18 -1.87 5.04 -0.42
CA LEU A 18 -2.84 4.51 -1.38
C LEU A 18 -4.27 4.63 -0.83
N HIS A 19 -4.46 4.35 0.47
CA HIS A 19 -5.75 4.47 1.13
C HIS A 19 -6.19 5.94 1.27
N GLU A 20 -5.25 6.87 1.43
CA GLU A 20 -5.50 8.33 1.32
C GLU A 20 -5.86 8.78 -0.10
N GLY A 21 -5.75 7.91 -1.11
CA GLY A 21 -6.11 8.20 -2.51
C GLY A 21 -4.96 8.75 -3.36
N LEU A 22 -3.71 8.70 -2.87
CA LEU A 22 -2.57 9.14 -3.67
C LEU A 22 -2.24 8.14 -4.77
N ASP A 23 -1.76 8.67 -5.90
CA ASP A 23 -1.18 7.87 -6.97
C ASP A 23 0.30 7.52 -6.71
N ASP A 24 0.85 6.58 -7.48
CA ASP A 24 2.21 6.07 -7.28
C ASP A 24 3.28 7.17 -7.44
N ALA A 25 3.03 8.17 -8.27
CA ALA A 25 3.95 9.28 -8.51
C ALA A 25 3.95 10.25 -7.31
N ALA A 26 2.78 10.56 -6.77
CA ALA A 26 2.61 11.35 -5.56
C ALA A 26 3.20 10.63 -4.34
N ILE A 27 2.98 9.31 -4.22
CA ILE A 27 3.58 8.47 -3.18
C ILE A 27 5.11 8.49 -3.29
N ALA A 28 5.65 8.28 -4.49
CA ALA A 28 7.09 8.30 -4.72
C ALA A 28 7.71 9.62 -4.27
N ARG A 29 7.09 10.75 -4.65
CA ARG A 29 7.49 12.09 -4.22
C ARG A 29 7.43 12.27 -2.70
N ARG A 30 6.33 11.83 -2.06
CA ARG A 30 6.13 12.00 -0.60
C ARG A 30 7.10 11.15 0.22
N LEU A 31 7.49 9.98 -0.28
CA LEU A 31 8.41 9.06 0.39
C LEU A 31 9.88 9.27 -0.01
N GLY A 32 10.17 10.15 -0.97
CA GLY A 32 11.54 10.38 -1.46
C GLY A 32 12.16 9.18 -2.18
N VAL A 33 11.34 8.32 -2.79
CA VAL A 33 11.79 7.12 -3.51
C VAL A 33 11.49 7.21 -5.01
N GLY A 34 12.14 6.38 -5.82
CA GLY A 34 11.86 6.31 -7.25
C GLY A 34 10.45 5.78 -7.55
N HIS A 35 9.77 6.36 -8.55
CA HIS A 35 8.43 5.92 -8.98
C HIS A 35 8.38 4.42 -9.34
N ARG A 36 9.41 3.89 -10.00
CA ARG A 36 9.54 2.46 -10.32
C ARG A 36 9.65 1.58 -9.07
N THR A 37 10.19 2.09 -7.98
CA THR A 37 10.24 1.39 -6.69
C THR A 37 8.82 1.22 -6.16
N VAL A 38 8.02 2.29 -6.13
CA VAL A 38 6.61 2.22 -5.69
C VAL A 38 5.83 1.24 -6.54
N GLN A 39 5.89 1.36 -7.87
CA GLN A 39 5.20 0.45 -8.79
C GLN A 39 5.59 -1.02 -8.57
N ARG A 40 6.88 -1.32 -8.36
CA ARG A 40 7.35 -2.68 -8.08
C ARG A 40 6.81 -3.21 -6.75
N ARG A 41 6.79 -2.38 -5.70
CA ARG A 41 6.25 -2.75 -4.37
C ARG A 41 4.75 -3.02 -4.44
N VAL A 42 4.00 -2.12 -5.07
CA VAL A 42 2.55 -2.25 -5.27
C VAL A 42 2.23 -3.54 -6.04
N ARG A 43 2.93 -3.80 -7.15
CA ARG A 43 2.74 -5.02 -7.93
C ARG A 43 3.09 -6.28 -7.13
N GLY A 44 4.18 -6.25 -6.36
CA GLY A 44 4.57 -7.36 -5.49
C GLY A 44 3.52 -7.66 -4.42
N LEU A 45 2.92 -6.63 -3.82
CA LEU A 45 1.82 -6.80 -2.87
C LEU A 45 0.57 -7.40 -3.53
N MET A 46 0.21 -6.92 -4.72
CA MET A 46 -0.91 -7.47 -5.51
C MET A 46 -0.73 -8.97 -5.79
N GLU A 47 0.47 -9.37 -6.21
CA GLU A 47 0.81 -10.77 -6.48
C GLU A 47 0.78 -11.60 -5.20
N ARG A 48 1.36 -11.13 -4.09
CA ARG A 48 1.37 -11.85 -2.80
C ARG A 48 -0.04 -12.02 -2.21
N TRP A 49 -0.89 -11.00 -2.37
CA TRP A 49 -2.22 -11.00 -1.76
C TRP A 49 -3.33 -11.42 -2.72
N GLN A 50 -2.97 -11.80 -3.95
CA GLN A 50 -3.89 -12.28 -4.98
C GLN A 50 -5.02 -11.28 -5.27
N VAL A 51 -4.68 -9.99 -5.32
CA VAL A 51 -5.62 -8.91 -5.61
C VAL A 51 -5.26 -8.21 -6.92
N VAL A 52 -6.27 -7.73 -7.64
CA VAL A 52 -6.09 -7.00 -8.89
C VAL A 52 -6.56 -5.56 -8.70
N GLY A 53 -5.63 -4.63 -8.88
CA GLY A 53 -5.92 -3.21 -8.83
C GLY A 53 -5.76 -2.58 -7.45
N ARG A 54 -5.44 -1.28 -7.46
CA ARG A 54 -5.05 -0.51 -6.26
C ARG A 54 -6.15 -0.41 -5.21
N VAL A 55 -7.42 -0.39 -5.65
CA VAL A 55 -8.58 -0.28 -4.76
C VAL A 55 -8.73 -1.57 -3.96
N ALA A 56 -8.66 -2.73 -4.63
CA ALA A 56 -8.69 -4.04 -3.97
C ALA A 56 -7.49 -4.20 -3.02
N LEU A 57 -6.32 -3.72 -3.43
CA LEU A 57 -5.13 -3.72 -2.56
C LEU A 57 -5.33 -2.90 -1.28
N GLY A 58 -5.89 -1.68 -1.38
CA GLY A 58 -6.19 -0.84 -0.23
C GLY A 58 -7.25 -1.46 0.70
N ALA A 59 -8.30 -2.06 0.13
CA ALA A 59 -9.32 -2.77 0.91
C ALA A 59 -8.72 -3.95 1.69
N ARG A 60 -7.87 -4.74 1.02
CA ARG A 60 -7.19 -5.88 1.66
C ARG A 60 -6.25 -5.43 2.78
N ALA A 61 -5.52 -4.33 2.60
CA ALA A 61 -4.68 -3.74 3.64
C ALA A 61 -5.48 -3.33 4.88
N GLN A 62 -6.70 -2.80 4.68
CA GLN A 62 -7.62 -2.47 5.77
C GLN A 62 -8.11 -3.71 6.52
N GLU A 63 -8.53 -4.75 5.79
CA GLU A 63 -8.93 -6.04 6.37
C GLU A 63 -7.81 -6.69 7.19
N PHE A 64 -6.57 -6.51 6.74
CA PHE A 64 -5.37 -7.00 7.41
C PHE A 64 -4.92 -6.13 8.61
N GLY A 65 -5.55 -4.99 8.85
CA GLY A 65 -5.16 -4.06 9.91
C GLY A 65 -3.77 -3.46 9.72
N LEU A 66 -3.29 -3.38 8.46
CA LEU A 66 -1.96 -2.87 8.13
C LEU A 66 -1.93 -1.35 7.95
N LEU A 67 -3.09 -0.74 7.80
CA LEU A 67 -3.21 0.71 7.67
C LEU A 67 -3.04 1.36 9.04
N LYS A 68 -2.28 2.44 9.09
CA LYS A 68 -2.33 3.35 10.24
C LYS A 68 -3.77 3.84 10.34
N ARG A 69 -4.29 3.96 11.58
CA ARG A 69 -5.42 4.86 11.82
C ARG A 69 -4.92 6.24 11.39
N SER A 70 -5.28 6.66 10.19
CA SER A 70 -5.18 8.07 9.84
C SER A 70 -6.04 8.78 10.88
N ASP A 71 -5.39 9.55 11.73
CA ASP A 71 -6.09 10.42 12.65
C ASP A 71 -6.90 11.37 11.77
N ARG A 72 -8.19 11.08 11.62
CA ARG A 72 -9.14 11.98 10.99
C ARG A 72 -9.41 13.08 12.02
N ALA A 73 -8.40 13.88 12.29
CA ALA A 73 -8.45 15.08 13.10
C ALA A 73 -8.02 16.24 12.20
N ALA A 74 -9.00 16.78 11.46
CA ALA A 74 -9.15 18.18 11.05
C ALA A 74 -10.17 18.26 9.90
#